data_AF-Q5JPT9-F1
#
_entry.id   AF-Q5JPT9-F1
#
_cell.length_a   1.000
_cell.length_b   1.000
_cell.length_c   1.000
_cell.angle_alpha   90.00
_cell.angle_beta   90.00
_cell.angle_gamma   90.00
#
_symmetry.space_group_name_H-M   'P 1'
#
loop_
_entity.id
_entity.type
_entity.pdbx_description
1 polymer ?
#
loop_
_entity_poly.entity_id
_entity_poly.type
_entity_poly.pdbx_seq_one_letter_code
_entity_poly.pdbx_strand_id
1 'polypeptide(L)'
;MRKMLAAVSRVLSGASQKPASRVLVASRNFANDATFEIKKCDLHRLEEGPPVTTVLTREDGLKYYRMMQTVRRMELKADQLYKQKIIRGFCHLCDGQFLLPLTQEACCVGLEAGINPTDHLITAYRAHGFTFTRGLSVREILAELTGRKGGCAKGKGGSMHMYAKNFYGGNGIVGAQVPLGAGIALACKYNGKDEVCLTLYGD
;
A
#
# COMPACT_ATOMS: atom_id res chain seq x y z
N MET A 1 9.66 -21.80 77.85
CA MET A 1 10.03 -20.75 78.82
C MET A 1 11.04 -19.80 78.19
N ARG A 2 10.77 -18.49 78.28
CA ARG A 2 11.72 -17.35 78.23
C ARG A 2 12.63 -17.19 76.99
N LYS A 3 12.32 -16.19 76.16
CA LYS A 3 12.99 -14.87 76.07
C LYS A 3 14.32 -14.91 75.30
N MET A 4 14.35 -14.32 74.11
CA MET A 4 15.42 -13.43 73.62
C MET A 4 14.77 -12.48 72.60
N LEU A 5 14.51 -11.23 73.01
CA LEU A 5 15.38 -10.05 72.84
C LEU A 5 15.16 -9.37 71.49
N ALA A 6 14.60 -8.16 71.56
CA ALA A 6 14.40 -7.24 70.48
C ALA A 6 15.73 -6.62 70.02
N ALA A 7 15.90 -6.44 68.70
CA ALA A 7 16.72 -5.38 68.13
C ALA A 7 16.36 -5.14 66.64
N VAL A 8 15.50 -4.14 66.42
CA VAL A 8 15.61 -3.07 65.41
C VAL A 8 16.15 -3.42 64.02
N SER A 9 15.29 -3.35 62.99
CA SER A 9 15.53 -2.46 61.84
C SER A 9 14.28 -2.29 60.96
N ARG A 10 14.13 -1.04 60.48
CA ARG A 10 13.21 -0.45 59.49
C ARG A 10 12.83 -1.42 58.36
N VAL A 11 11.63 -1.38 57.78
CA VAL A 11 11.22 -0.39 56.76
C VAL A 11 9.69 -0.27 56.68
N LEU A 12 9.21 0.92 57.01
CA LEU A 12 8.17 1.74 56.36
C LEU A 12 7.06 1.03 55.55
N SER A 13 5.87 1.08 56.14
CA SER A 13 4.60 1.32 55.46
C SER A 13 4.66 2.59 54.60
N GLY A 14 4.12 2.53 53.39
CA GLY A 14 3.86 3.72 52.59
C GLY A 14 3.41 3.36 51.18
N ALA A 15 2.10 3.41 50.95
CA ALA A 15 1.50 3.22 49.64
C ALA A 15 2.09 4.24 48.64
N SER A 16 2.90 3.76 47.69
CA SER A 16 3.33 4.56 46.55
C SER A 16 2.18 4.63 45.54
N GLN A 17 1.44 5.74 45.56
CA GLN A 17 0.55 6.12 44.48
C GLN A 17 1.36 6.17 43.17
N LYS A 18 0.99 5.36 42.19
CA LYS A 18 1.52 5.47 40.82
C LYS A 18 1.12 6.86 40.28
N PRO A 19 2.04 7.64 39.68
CA PRO A 19 1.63 8.87 39.03
C PRO A 19 0.81 8.48 37.79
N ALA A 20 -0.49 8.80 37.82
CA ALA A 20 -1.30 8.79 36.63
C ALA A 20 -0.71 9.83 35.68
N SER A 21 0.09 9.38 34.70
CA SER A 21 0.42 10.19 33.54
C SER A 21 -0.90 10.50 32.84
N ARG A 22 -1.49 11.65 33.16
CA ARG A 22 -2.55 12.26 32.36
C ARG A 22 -1.91 12.58 31.02
N VAL A 23 -2.06 11.68 30.07
CA VAL A 23 -1.97 12.06 28.66
C VAL A 23 -3.10 13.06 28.46
N LEU A 24 -2.74 14.35 28.46
CA LEU A 24 -3.59 15.39 27.91
C LEU A 24 -3.71 15.08 26.41
N VAL A 25 -4.66 14.21 26.07
CA VAL A 25 -5.20 14.19 24.71
C VAL A 25 -5.91 15.52 24.58
N ALA A 26 -5.19 16.54 24.11
CA ALA A 26 -5.84 17.75 23.64
C ALA A 26 -6.95 17.28 22.69
N SER A 27 -8.20 17.59 23.01
CA SER A 27 -9.33 17.32 22.14
C SER A 27 -9.15 18.18 20.90
N ARG A 28 -8.34 17.69 19.96
CA ARG A 28 -8.16 18.31 18.67
C ARG A 28 -9.42 18.00 17.88
N ASN A 29 -10.32 18.96 17.81
CA ASN A 29 -11.45 18.93 16.89
C ASN A 29 -10.90 18.99 15.47
N PHE A 30 -10.70 17.84 14.84
CA PHE A 30 -10.36 17.76 13.43
C PHE A 30 -11.63 17.77 12.59
N ALA A 31 -11.56 18.32 11.39
CA ALA A 31 -12.64 18.19 10.41
C ALA A 31 -12.84 16.71 10.04
N ASN A 32 -14.09 16.29 9.87
CA ASN A 32 -14.45 14.93 9.46
C ASN A 32 -14.24 14.72 7.96
N ASP A 33 -14.41 15.77 7.16
CA ASP A 33 -14.17 15.82 5.74
C ASP A 33 -13.76 17.24 5.32
N ALA A 34 -13.20 17.35 4.12
CA ALA A 34 -12.92 18.63 3.48
C ALA A 34 -13.08 18.51 1.96
N THR A 35 -13.47 19.61 1.33
CA THR A 35 -13.58 19.70 -0.14
C THR A 35 -12.27 20.21 -0.72
N PHE A 36 -11.84 19.59 -1.81
CA PHE A 36 -10.61 19.93 -2.53
C PHE A 36 -10.90 20.16 -4.01
N GLU A 37 -10.23 21.15 -4.59
CA GLU A 37 -10.18 21.35 -6.04
C GLU A 37 -9.14 20.41 -6.65
N ILE A 38 -9.49 19.76 -7.75
CA ILE A 38 -8.60 18.88 -8.52
C ILE A 38 -8.43 19.40 -9.94
N LYS A 39 -7.25 19.16 -10.50
CA LYS A 39 -6.90 19.62 -11.85
C LYS A 39 -7.90 19.04 -12.86
N LYS A 40 -8.49 19.91 -13.69
CA LYS A 40 -9.35 19.50 -14.81
C LYS A 40 -8.56 18.62 -15.79
N CYS A 41 -9.16 17.50 -16.21
CA CYS A 41 -8.60 16.61 -17.22
C CYS A 41 -8.79 17.18 -18.63
N ASP A 42 -7.76 17.10 -19.46
CA ASP A 42 -7.89 17.34 -20.89
C ASP A 42 -8.70 16.21 -21.53
N LEU A 43 -9.72 16.56 -22.33
CA LEU A 43 -10.70 15.60 -22.85
C LEU A 43 -10.43 15.24 -24.30
N HIS A 44 -10.66 13.99 -24.67
CA HIS A 44 -10.65 13.52 -26.05
C HIS A 44 -11.94 12.75 -26.34
N ARG A 45 -12.77 13.26 -27.26
CA ARG A 45 -14.07 12.66 -27.66
C ARG A 45 -15.06 12.43 -26.50
N LEU A 46 -15.04 13.31 -25.50
CA LEU A 46 -16.00 13.34 -24.39
C LEU A 46 -16.58 14.75 -24.28
N GLU A 47 -17.89 14.84 -24.06
CA GLU A 47 -18.59 16.12 -23.86
C GLU A 47 -18.34 16.68 -22.46
N GLU A 48 -18.38 15.81 -21.44
CA GLU A 48 -18.17 16.14 -20.04
C GLU A 48 -17.06 15.26 -19.43
N GLY A 49 -16.32 15.84 -18.48
CA GLY A 49 -15.23 15.18 -17.76
C GLY A 49 -15.59 14.88 -16.31
N PRO A 50 -14.64 14.31 -15.55
CA PRO A 50 -14.79 14.16 -14.10
C PRO A 50 -15.02 15.52 -13.41
N PRO A 51 -15.72 15.53 -12.25
CA PRO A 51 -15.90 16.76 -11.49
C PRO A 51 -14.54 17.35 -11.07
N VAL A 52 -14.45 18.68 -11.02
CA VAL A 52 -13.22 19.42 -10.64
C VAL A 52 -13.09 19.64 -9.13
N THR A 53 -14.05 19.14 -8.37
CA THR A 53 -14.10 19.21 -6.91
C THR A 53 -14.41 17.83 -6.35
N THR A 54 -13.77 17.47 -5.25
CA THR A 54 -14.03 16.20 -4.55
C THR A 54 -14.02 16.40 -3.04
N VAL A 55 -14.74 15.54 -2.32
CA VAL A 55 -14.77 15.53 -0.86
C VAL A 55 -13.90 14.38 -0.37
N LEU A 56 -12.96 14.67 0.53
CA LEU A 56 -12.11 13.67 1.16
C LEU A 56 -12.44 13.59 2.64
N THR A 57 -12.84 12.40 3.10
CA THR A 57 -13.04 12.14 4.52
C THR A 57 -11.70 11.98 5.24
N ARG A 58 -11.68 12.26 6.53
CA ARG A 58 -10.51 12.07 7.38
C ARG A 58 -10.05 10.61 7.40
N GLU A 59 -11.00 9.67 7.44
CA GLU A 59 -10.70 8.24 7.46
C GLU A 59 -10.01 7.79 6.17
N ASP A 60 -10.58 8.16 5.03
CA ASP A 60 -10.01 7.86 3.72
C ASP A 60 -8.65 8.53 3.55
N GLY A 61 -8.51 9.80 3.96
CA GLY A 61 -7.24 10.52 3.92
C GLY A 61 -6.14 9.81 4.73
N LEU A 62 -6.46 9.34 5.94
CA LEU A 62 -5.51 8.59 6.77
C LEU A 62 -5.17 7.22 6.15
N LYS A 63 -6.16 6.55 5.55
CA LYS A 63 -5.96 5.28 4.85
C LYS A 63 -5.03 5.45 3.65
N TYR A 64 -5.32 6.40 2.76
CA TYR A 64 -4.52 6.65 1.55
C TYR A 64 -3.11 7.10 1.90
N TYR A 65 -2.95 8.00 2.88
CA TYR A 65 -1.64 8.42 3.34
C TYR A 65 -0.80 7.24 3.87
N ARG A 66 -1.41 6.37 4.69
CA ARG A 66 -0.74 5.17 5.20
C ARG A 66 -0.35 4.21 4.08
N MET A 67 -1.23 3.99 3.11
CA MET A 67 -0.96 3.11 1.97
C MET A 67 0.19 3.64 1.11
N MET A 68 0.15 4.92 0.71
CA MET A 68 1.21 5.55 -0.08
C MET A 68 2.55 5.52 0.66
N GLN A 69 2.55 5.84 1.96
CA GLN A 69 3.76 5.79 2.76
C GLN A 69 4.30 4.36 2.90
N THR A 70 3.43 3.36 3.00
CA THR A 70 3.85 1.95 3.06
C THR A 70 4.55 1.54 1.77
N VAL A 71 3.99 1.89 0.61
CA VAL A 71 4.61 1.64 -0.70
C VAL A 71 5.96 2.35 -0.79
N ARG A 72 6.03 3.65 -0.47
CA ARG A 72 7.28 4.42 -0.46
C ARG A 72 8.38 3.76 0.37
N ARG A 73 8.05 3.32 1.59
CA ARG A 73 9.04 2.69 2.49
C ARG A 73 9.42 1.28 2.04
N MET A 74 8.50 0.55 1.40
CA MET A 74 8.77 -0.75 0.80
C MET A 74 9.77 -0.63 -0.35
N GLU A 75 9.59 0.32 -1.27
CA GLU A 75 10.52 0.55 -2.38
C GLU A 75 11.91 0.98 -1.89
N LEU A 76 11.99 1.92 -0.95
CA LEU A 76 13.27 2.33 -0.36
C LEU A 76 13.99 1.17 0.34
N LYS A 77 13.24 0.24 0.94
CA LYS A 77 13.82 -0.98 1.51
C LYS A 77 14.29 -1.93 0.41
N ALA A 78 13.55 -2.07 -0.69
CA ALA A 78 13.95 -2.87 -1.83
C ALA A 78 15.26 -2.34 -2.44
N ASP A 79 15.41 -1.03 -2.64
CA ASP A 79 16.67 -0.39 -3.06
C ASP A 79 17.84 -0.77 -2.13
N GLN A 80 17.65 -0.63 -0.81
CA GLN A 80 18.67 -0.99 0.16
C GLN A 80 19.07 -2.47 0.06
N LEU A 81 18.10 -3.38 -0.03
CA LEU A 81 18.35 -4.82 -0.12
C LEU A 81 19.00 -5.21 -1.46
N TYR A 82 18.71 -4.46 -2.53
CA TYR A 82 19.35 -4.63 -3.83
C TYR A 82 20.82 -4.21 -3.79
N LYS A 83 21.12 -3.06 -3.19
CA LYS A 83 22.51 -2.60 -2.97
C LYS A 83 23.32 -3.57 -2.11
N GLN A 84 22.67 -4.20 -1.13
CA GLN A 84 23.25 -5.26 -0.29
C GLN A 84 23.39 -6.62 -0.99
N LYS A 85 23.01 -6.72 -2.28
CA LYS A 85 23.03 -7.97 -3.08
C LYS A 85 22.13 -9.09 -2.54
N ILE A 86 21.17 -8.76 -1.68
CA ILE A 86 20.17 -9.70 -1.16
C ILE A 86 19.09 -9.92 -2.22
N ILE A 87 18.65 -8.84 -2.88
CA ILE A 87 17.85 -8.91 -4.10
C ILE A 87 18.81 -8.97 -5.29
N ARG A 88 18.49 -9.80 -6.29
CA ARG A 88 19.30 -10.01 -7.51
C ARG A 88 18.41 -9.94 -8.74
N GLY A 89 19.02 -9.83 -9.92
CA GLY A 89 18.29 -9.75 -11.19
C GLY A 89 17.60 -8.41 -11.35
N PHE A 90 16.34 -8.42 -11.80
CA PHE A 90 15.57 -7.19 -12.04
C PHE A 90 14.93 -6.67 -10.75
N CYS A 91 14.90 -5.35 -10.57
CA CYS A 91 14.18 -4.67 -9.50
C CYS A 91 13.74 -3.28 -9.98
N HIS A 92 12.47 -3.13 -10.34
CA HIS A 92 11.91 -1.88 -10.87
C HIS A 92 11.10 -1.18 -9.80
N LEU A 93 11.69 -0.14 -9.20
CA LEU A 93 11.08 0.56 -8.07
C LEU A 93 9.98 1.53 -8.54
N CYS A 94 8.84 1.56 -7.87
CA CYS A 94 7.75 2.50 -8.16
C CYS A 94 7.74 3.72 -7.23
N ASP A 95 8.87 4.03 -6.59
CA ASP A 95 8.97 5.26 -5.81
C ASP A 95 8.97 6.45 -6.78
N GLY A 96 7.99 7.34 -6.63
CA GLY A 96 7.94 8.54 -7.43
C GLY A 96 9.23 9.35 -7.34
N GLN A 97 9.72 9.88 -8.47
CA GLN A 97 10.80 10.86 -8.44
C GLN A 97 10.38 12.09 -7.63
N PHE A 98 11.26 12.56 -6.75
CA PHE A 98 11.06 13.68 -5.82
C PHE A 98 10.67 15.01 -6.50
N LEU A 99 10.79 15.11 -7.83
CA LEU A 99 10.66 16.33 -8.62
C LEU A 99 9.38 16.43 -9.48
N LEU A 100 8.51 15.41 -9.50
CA LEU A 100 7.24 15.48 -10.21
C LEU A 100 6.06 15.36 -9.24
N PRO A 101 4.99 16.18 -9.42
CA PRO A 101 3.85 16.25 -8.51
C PRO A 101 2.96 14.99 -8.52
N LEU A 102 3.26 13.99 -9.36
CA LEU A 102 2.57 12.71 -9.43
C LEU A 102 3.56 11.58 -9.12
N THR A 103 3.66 11.22 -7.85
CA THR A 103 4.41 10.05 -7.43
C THR A 103 3.61 8.79 -7.81
N GLN A 104 4.25 7.71 -8.30
CA GLN A 104 3.53 6.52 -8.78
C GLN A 104 2.74 5.78 -7.67
N GLU A 105 3.02 6.10 -6.40
CA GLU A 105 2.19 5.70 -5.26
C GLU A 105 0.77 6.29 -5.32
N ALA A 106 0.63 7.52 -5.85
CA ALA A 106 -0.69 8.12 -6.08
C ALA A 106 -1.45 7.39 -7.18
N CYS A 107 -0.75 6.82 -8.18
CA CYS A 107 -1.37 6.01 -9.21
C CYS A 107 -1.93 4.71 -8.63
N CYS A 108 -1.12 3.90 -7.93
CA CYS A 108 -1.63 2.61 -7.42
C CYS A 108 -2.69 2.79 -6.33
N VAL A 109 -2.50 3.73 -5.38
CA VAL A 109 -3.47 3.97 -4.32
C VAL A 109 -4.71 4.70 -4.84
N GLY A 110 -4.56 5.64 -5.77
CA GLY A 110 -5.68 6.36 -6.38
C GLY A 110 -6.54 5.46 -7.25
N LEU A 111 -5.94 4.58 -8.06
CA LEU A 111 -6.69 3.59 -8.83
C LEU A 111 -7.41 2.61 -7.91
N GLU A 112 -6.74 2.11 -6.86
CA GLU A 112 -7.37 1.25 -5.85
C GLU A 112 -8.54 1.93 -5.14
N ALA A 113 -8.44 3.24 -4.88
CA ALA A 113 -9.48 4.01 -4.22
C ALA A 113 -10.75 4.18 -5.09
N GLY A 114 -10.60 4.12 -6.41
CA GLY A 114 -11.69 4.32 -7.37
C GLY A 114 -12.33 3.04 -7.90
N ILE A 115 -11.89 1.86 -7.46
CA ILE A 115 -12.36 0.56 -7.96
C ILE A 115 -12.80 -0.35 -6.81
N ASN A 116 -13.56 -1.39 -7.15
CA ASN A 116 -13.96 -2.40 -6.21
C ASN A 116 -12.88 -3.50 -6.05
N PRO A 117 -12.88 -4.24 -4.94
CA PRO A 117 -12.04 -5.44 -4.79
C PRO A 117 -12.39 -6.55 -5.80
N THR A 118 -13.60 -6.55 -6.34
CA THR A 118 -14.07 -7.47 -7.38
C THR A 118 -13.53 -7.12 -8.77
N ASP A 119 -13.13 -5.87 -8.99
CA ASP A 119 -12.56 -5.42 -10.26
C ASP A 119 -11.15 -5.96 -10.48
N HIS A 120 -10.75 -5.98 -11.74
CA HIS A 120 -9.55 -6.63 -12.21
C HIS A 120 -8.47 -5.62 -12.57
N LEU A 121 -7.21 -5.95 -12.29
CA LEU A 121 -6.09 -5.08 -12.63
C LEU A 121 -4.91 -5.86 -13.19
N ILE A 122 -4.30 -5.35 -14.26
CA ILE A 122 -3.09 -5.90 -14.87
C ILE A 122 -2.11 -4.78 -15.25
N THR A 123 -0.82 -5.01 -15.03
CA THR A 123 0.24 -4.02 -15.32
C THR A 123 1.53 -4.68 -15.81
N ALA A 124 2.53 -3.87 -16.15
CA ALA A 124 3.87 -4.29 -16.54
C ALA A 124 4.73 -4.67 -15.30
N TYR A 125 6.04 -4.76 -15.46
CA TYR A 125 6.97 -5.23 -14.43
C TYR A 125 7.18 -4.28 -13.23
N ARG A 126 6.66 -3.05 -13.27
CA ARG A 126 6.75 -2.08 -12.17
C ARG A 126 5.53 -2.19 -11.24
N ALA A 127 5.44 -3.35 -10.57
CA ALA A 127 4.18 -3.84 -10.01
C ALA A 127 4.10 -3.88 -8.48
N HIS A 128 5.17 -3.56 -7.74
CA HIS A 128 5.21 -3.75 -6.29
C HIS A 128 4.09 -2.99 -5.55
N GLY A 129 3.87 -1.72 -5.91
CA GLY A 129 2.79 -0.90 -5.34
C GLY A 129 1.40 -1.52 -5.58
N PHE A 130 1.09 -1.92 -6.81
CA PHE A 130 -0.18 -2.58 -7.14
C PHE A 130 -0.34 -3.94 -6.44
N THR A 131 0.75 -4.68 -6.29
CA THR A 131 0.76 -5.94 -5.56
C THR A 131 0.33 -5.76 -4.10
N PHE A 132 0.81 -4.67 -3.47
CA PHE A 132 0.41 -4.31 -2.11
C PHE A 132 -1.05 -3.83 -2.05
N THR A 133 -1.47 -2.93 -2.94
CA THR A 133 -2.85 -2.38 -2.90
C THR A 133 -3.90 -3.44 -3.18
N ARG A 134 -3.60 -4.43 -4.04
CA ARG A 134 -4.44 -5.59 -4.33
C ARG A 134 -4.42 -6.67 -3.24
N GLY A 135 -3.79 -6.40 -2.10
CA GLY A 135 -4.00 -7.13 -0.85
C GLY A 135 -2.86 -8.03 -0.38
N LEU A 136 -1.72 -8.09 -1.08
CA LEU A 136 -0.57 -8.82 -0.54
C LEU A 136 0.16 -8.02 0.54
N SER A 137 0.70 -8.74 1.53
CA SER A 137 1.47 -8.11 2.59
C SER A 137 2.86 -7.70 2.08
N VAL A 138 3.41 -6.61 2.64
CA VAL A 138 4.81 -6.20 2.41
C VAL A 138 5.79 -7.34 2.70
N ARG A 139 5.46 -8.22 3.65
CA ARG A 139 6.28 -9.38 4.01
C ARG A 139 6.40 -10.36 2.86
N GLU A 140 5.29 -10.70 2.21
CA GLU A 140 5.28 -11.62 1.06
C GLU A 140 5.99 -11.01 -0.14
N ILE A 141 5.78 -9.73 -0.39
CA ILE A 141 6.44 -8.99 -1.49
C ILE A 141 7.96 -8.98 -1.30
N LEU A 142 8.45 -8.54 -0.13
CA LEU A 142 9.89 -8.51 0.16
C LEU A 142 10.50 -9.94 0.20
N ALA A 143 9.74 -10.93 0.67
CA ALA A 143 10.20 -12.32 0.64
C ALA A 143 10.35 -12.85 -0.80
N GLU A 144 9.46 -12.46 -1.71
CA GLU A 144 9.57 -12.79 -3.14
C GLU A 144 10.76 -12.08 -3.79
N LEU A 145 10.95 -10.78 -3.51
CA LEU A 145 12.11 -10.03 -4.01
C LEU A 145 13.44 -10.64 -3.56
N THR A 146 13.49 -11.16 -2.34
CA THR A 146 14.69 -11.82 -1.78
C THR A 146 14.79 -13.31 -2.13
N GLY A 147 13.89 -13.82 -2.99
CA GLY A 147 13.92 -15.19 -3.52
C GLY A 147 13.70 -16.27 -2.46
N ARG A 148 12.84 -16.01 -1.46
CA ARG A 148 12.60 -16.93 -0.34
C ARG A 148 11.30 -17.71 -0.51
N LYS A 149 11.22 -18.88 0.12
CA LYS A 149 10.02 -19.76 0.11
C LYS A 149 8.74 -19.10 0.64
N GLY A 150 8.87 -18.05 1.45
CA GLY A 150 7.75 -17.28 1.98
C GLY A 150 7.27 -16.14 1.08
N GLY A 151 7.83 -16.02 -0.13
CA GLY A 151 7.35 -15.08 -1.14
C GLY A 151 6.00 -15.48 -1.72
N CYS A 152 5.28 -14.52 -2.29
CA CYS A 152 3.96 -14.74 -2.89
C CYS A 152 3.98 -15.76 -4.05
N ALA A 153 5.11 -15.95 -4.73
CA ALA A 153 5.34 -16.97 -5.73
C ALA A 153 6.42 -17.99 -5.30
N LYS A 154 6.66 -18.11 -3.98
CA LYS A 154 7.62 -19.03 -3.36
C LYS A 154 9.06 -18.84 -3.88
N GLY A 155 9.42 -17.63 -4.28
CA GLY A 155 10.74 -17.29 -4.82
C GLY A 155 10.96 -17.70 -6.28
N LYS A 156 9.88 -18.03 -7.01
CA LYS A 156 9.95 -18.41 -8.44
C LYS A 156 9.76 -17.23 -9.39
N GLY A 157 9.09 -16.17 -8.95
CA GLY A 157 8.71 -15.05 -9.82
C GLY A 157 9.67 -13.86 -9.73
N GLY A 158 10.15 -13.56 -8.52
CA GLY A 158 10.97 -12.37 -8.26
C GLY A 158 10.20 -11.06 -8.45
N SER A 159 10.91 -9.97 -8.78
CA SER A 159 10.33 -8.62 -8.85
C SER A 159 9.21 -8.48 -9.88
N MET A 160 9.36 -9.11 -11.05
CA MET A 160 8.46 -8.85 -12.16
C MET A 160 7.19 -9.69 -12.10
N HIS A 161 7.19 -10.86 -11.45
CA HIS A 161 6.09 -11.84 -11.55
C HIS A 161 5.45 -12.11 -10.19
N MET A 162 4.65 -11.17 -9.72
CA MET A 162 3.82 -11.31 -8.51
C MET A 162 2.34 -11.27 -8.91
N TYR A 163 1.50 -12.11 -8.30
CA TYR A 163 0.07 -12.23 -8.60
C TYR A 163 -0.75 -12.23 -7.31
N ALA A 164 -1.97 -11.71 -7.37
CA ALA A 164 -2.89 -11.71 -6.24
C ALA A 164 -4.34 -11.91 -6.72
N LYS A 165 -5.31 -11.89 -5.79
CA LYS A 165 -6.72 -11.99 -6.14
C LYS A 165 -7.11 -10.82 -7.04
N ASN A 166 -7.63 -11.11 -8.24
CA ASN A 166 -8.02 -10.14 -9.27
C ASN A 166 -6.87 -9.18 -9.68
N PHE A 167 -5.63 -9.59 -9.44
CA PHE A 167 -4.42 -8.91 -9.89
C PHE A 167 -3.61 -9.87 -10.74
N TYR A 168 -3.62 -9.62 -12.04
CA TYR A 168 -3.04 -10.50 -13.07
C TYR A 168 -1.56 -10.21 -13.32
N GLY A 169 -0.96 -9.57 -12.33
CA GLY A 169 0.46 -9.54 -12.06
C GLY A 169 1.26 -8.48 -12.78
N GLY A 170 2.57 -8.59 -12.58
CA GLY A 170 3.57 -7.86 -13.34
C GLY A 170 4.02 -8.66 -14.56
N ASN A 171 4.02 -7.99 -15.71
CA ASN A 171 4.34 -8.61 -16.99
C ASN A 171 5.68 -8.07 -17.50
N GLY A 172 6.61 -8.97 -17.79
CA GLY A 172 7.98 -8.64 -18.20
C GLY A 172 8.13 -8.28 -19.67
N ILE A 173 7.15 -8.62 -20.51
CA ILE A 173 7.15 -8.30 -21.95
C ILE A 173 6.35 -7.03 -22.17
N VAL A 174 7.01 -5.98 -22.65
CA VAL A 174 6.40 -4.66 -22.87
C VAL A 174 5.25 -4.78 -23.87
N GLY A 175 4.07 -4.30 -23.47
CA GLY A 175 2.85 -4.28 -24.29
C GLY A 175 2.04 -5.59 -24.26
N ALA A 176 2.64 -6.72 -23.84
CA ALA A 176 1.96 -8.01 -23.83
C ALA A 176 0.78 -8.06 -22.86
N GLN A 177 0.80 -7.24 -21.80
CA GLN A 177 -0.29 -7.18 -20.83
C GLN A 177 -1.54 -6.48 -21.36
N VAL A 178 -1.44 -5.67 -22.42
CA VAL A 178 -2.57 -4.90 -22.94
C VAL A 178 -3.63 -5.81 -23.57
N PRO A 179 -3.28 -6.73 -24.49
CA PRO A 179 -4.23 -7.73 -24.98
C PRO A 179 -4.78 -8.64 -23.87
N LEU A 180 -3.96 -9.00 -22.88
CA LEU A 180 -4.40 -9.82 -21.75
C LEU A 180 -5.48 -9.11 -20.93
N GLY A 181 -5.29 -7.81 -20.64
CA GLY A 181 -6.29 -6.98 -19.99
C GLY A 181 -7.60 -6.87 -20.77
N ALA A 182 -7.53 -6.70 -22.09
CA ALA A 182 -8.71 -6.74 -22.95
C ALA A 182 -9.44 -8.10 -22.89
N GLY A 183 -8.69 -9.21 -22.82
CA GLY A 183 -9.26 -10.54 -22.62
C GLY A 183 -9.97 -10.71 -21.27
N ILE A 184 -9.41 -10.12 -20.20
CA ILE A 184 -10.06 -10.11 -18.87
C ILE A 184 -11.34 -9.25 -18.92
N ALA A 185 -11.31 -8.08 -19.55
CA ALA A 185 -12.50 -7.26 -19.76
C ALA A 185 -13.59 -8.00 -20.57
N LEU A 186 -13.19 -8.75 -21.60
CA LEU A 186 -14.10 -9.61 -22.34
C LEU A 186 -14.74 -10.67 -21.45
N ALA A 187 -13.97 -11.29 -20.55
CA ALA A 187 -14.51 -12.24 -19.57
C ALA A 187 -15.48 -11.58 -18.58
N CYS A 188 -15.24 -10.33 -18.16
CA CYS A 188 -16.17 -9.58 -17.30
C CYS A 188 -17.52 -9.39 -18.01
N LYS A 189 -17.49 -8.97 -19.28
CA LYS A 189 -18.69 -8.85 -20.13
C LYS A 189 -19.38 -10.20 -20.33
N TYR A 190 -18.62 -11.25 -20.61
CA TYR A 190 -19.16 -12.59 -20.86
C TYR A 190 -19.89 -13.15 -19.64
N ASN A 191 -19.36 -12.89 -18.44
CA ASN A 191 -19.94 -13.37 -17.19
C ASN A 191 -21.08 -12.49 -16.64
N GLY A 192 -21.30 -11.30 -17.19
CA GLY A 192 -22.40 -10.40 -16.80
C GLY A 192 -22.35 -9.91 -15.34
N LYS A 193 -21.14 -9.72 -14.78
CA LYS A 193 -20.94 -9.39 -13.35
C LYS A 193 -20.76 -7.90 -13.05
N ASP A 194 -20.84 -7.05 -14.06
CA ASP A 194 -20.61 -5.60 -13.95
C ASP A 194 -19.24 -5.24 -13.33
N GLU A 195 -18.25 -6.11 -13.55
CA GLU A 195 -16.85 -5.90 -13.16
C GLU A 195 -16.08 -5.21 -14.29
N VAL A 196 -15.09 -4.39 -13.95
CA VAL A 196 -14.20 -3.73 -14.93
C VAL A 196 -12.77 -4.25 -14.84
N CYS A 197 -11.98 -4.04 -15.90
CA CYS A 197 -10.55 -4.37 -15.92
C CYS A 197 -9.71 -3.13 -16.23
N LEU A 198 -8.86 -2.74 -15.28
CA LEU A 198 -7.84 -1.71 -15.45
C LEU A 198 -6.59 -2.33 -16.10
N THR A 199 -6.26 -1.86 -17.30
CA THR A 199 -5.16 -2.37 -18.10
C THR A 199 -4.09 -1.29 -18.28
N LEU A 200 -2.98 -1.42 -17.57
CA LEU A 200 -1.94 -0.38 -17.50
C LEU A 200 -0.76 -0.66 -18.44
N TYR A 201 -0.24 0.40 -19.05
CA TYR A 201 1.02 0.42 -19.80
C TYR A 201 1.73 1.77 -19.59
N GLY A 202 3.05 1.80 -19.76
CA GLY A 202 3.84 3.04 -19.74
C GLY A 202 3.93 3.67 -21.12
N ASP A 203 4.42 4.91 -21.18
CA ASP A 203 4.87 5.59 -22.41
C ASP A 203 6.03 4.86 -23.09
#